data_AF-A0A9X1LRU7-F1
#
_entry.id   AF-A0A9X1LRU7-F1
#
_cell.length_a   1.000
_cell.length_b   1.000
_cell.length_c   1.000
_cell.angle_alpha   90.00
_cell.angle_beta   90.00
_cell.angle_gamma   90.00
#
_symmetry.space_group_name_H-M   'P 1'
#
loop_
_entity.id
_entity.type
_entity.pdbx_description
1 polymer ?
#
loop_
_entity_poly.entity_id
_entity_poly.type
_entity_poly.pdbx_seq_one_letter_code
_entity_poly.pdbx_strand_id
1 'polypeptide(L)'
;MASNWPLTAVDLRNALQYGPTQEDTEDLEFYAAVASEEVDKSTGRHVDPERHEIDGRVPLAFILAGKKLAKHLWQQDRKGQNARPTPGEDDAPQGFAWPHAVVSLLEPYPPRPGFGA
;
A
#
# COMPACT_ATOMS: atom_id res chain seq x y z
N MET A 1 -6.56 8.96 8.60
CA MET A 1 -5.86 8.98 7.30
C MET A 1 -5.68 10.42 6.90
N ALA A 2 -4.49 10.80 6.42
CA ALA A 2 -4.27 12.15 5.93
C ALA A 2 -5.13 12.40 4.68
N SER A 3 -5.87 13.50 4.65
CA SER A 3 -6.87 13.81 3.60
C SER A 3 -6.26 14.15 2.23
N ASN A 4 -4.93 14.16 2.11
CA ASN A 4 -4.19 14.74 1.00
C ASN A 4 -3.41 13.72 0.14
N TRP A 5 -3.68 12.43 0.29
CA TRP A 5 -3.07 11.42 -0.58
C TRP A 5 -3.51 11.59 -2.04
N PRO A 6 -2.56 11.73 -2.99
CA PRO A 6 -2.90 11.89 -4.41
C PRO A 6 -3.03 10.54 -5.14
N LEU A 7 -3.05 9.40 -4.44
CA LEU A 7 -3.04 8.08 -5.05
C LEU A 7 -4.46 7.66 -5.46
N THR A 8 -4.66 7.39 -6.75
CA THR A 8 -5.97 7.04 -7.32
C THR A 8 -5.97 5.65 -7.98
N ALA A 9 -7.16 5.13 -8.32
CA ALA A 9 -7.26 3.92 -9.14
C ALA A 9 -6.58 4.03 -10.50
N VAL A 10 -6.51 5.23 -11.09
CA VAL A 10 -5.79 5.47 -12.35
C VAL A 10 -4.30 5.20 -12.18
N ASP A 11 -3.72 5.68 -11.09
CA ASP A 11 -2.30 5.45 -10.77
C ASP A 11 -1.99 3.98 -10.58
N LEU A 12 -2.91 3.26 -9.91
CA LEU A 12 -2.78 1.85 -9.65
C LEU A 12 -2.93 1.00 -10.91
N ARG A 13 -3.90 1.33 -11.77
CA ARG A 13 -4.09 0.70 -13.08
C ARG A 13 -2.86 0.85 -13.96
N ASN A 14 -2.28 2.05 -14.01
CA ASN A 14 -1.01 2.29 -14.70
C ASN A 14 0.14 1.45 -14.11
N ALA A 15 0.17 1.22 -12.80
CA ALA A 15 1.16 0.36 -12.13
C ALA A 15 1.05 -1.12 -12.51
N LEU A 16 -0.19 -1.56 -12.74
CA LEU A 16 -0.55 -2.93 -13.03
C LEU A 16 -0.37 -3.30 -14.51
N GLN A 17 -0.31 -2.30 -15.40
CA GLN A 17 -0.20 -2.50 -16.86
C GLN A 17 -1.38 -3.29 -17.46
N TYR A 18 -2.56 -3.23 -16.84
CA TYR A 18 -3.79 -3.82 -17.39
C TYR A 18 -4.63 -2.77 -18.13
N GLY A 19 -5.40 -3.23 -19.12
CA GLY A 19 -6.31 -2.38 -19.88
C GLY A 19 -7.39 -1.75 -19.01
N PRO A 20 -8.01 -0.64 -19.45
CA PRO A 20 -9.06 0.03 -18.70
C PRO A 20 -10.36 -0.78 -18.69
N THR A 21 -10.53 -1.62 -17.68
CA THR A 21 -11.83 -2.23 -17.33
C THR A 21 -12.47 -1.39 -16.23
N GLN A 22 -13.72 -0.95 -16.43
CA GLN A 22 -14.45 -0.18 -15.41
C GLN A 22 -14.72 -0.99 -14.14
N GLU A 23 -14.86 -2.31 -14.28
CA GLU A 23 -15.27 -3.26 -13.22
C GLU A 23 -14.33 -3.27 -12.01
N ASP A 24 -13.03 -3.04 -12.21
CA ASP A 24 -12.05 -3.08 -11.11
C ASP A 24 -11.80 -1.71 -10.47
N THR A 25 -12.49 -0.64 -10.89
CA THR A 25 -12.15 0.73 -10.44
C THR A 25 -12.36 0.91 -8.94
N GLU A 26 -13.52 0.50 -8.42
CA GLU A 26 -13.82 0.61 -6.98
C GLU A 26 -12.85 -0.21 -6.13
N ASP A 27 -12.54 -1.44 -6.55
CA ASP A 27 -11.56 -2.27 -5.86
C ASP A 27 -10.17 -1.61 -5.86
N LEU A 28 -9.72 -1.06 -7.00
CA LEU A 28 -8.43 -0.38 -7.10
C LEU A 28 -8.36 0.87 -6.21
N GLU A 29 -9.46 1.59 -6.06
CA GLU A 29 -9.56 2.71 -5.11
C GLU A 29 -9.46 2.22 -3.66
N PHE A 30 -10.14 1.12 -3.35
CA PHE A 30 -10.06 0.49 -2.03
C PHE A 30 -8.63 0.07 -1.69
N TYR A 31 -7.94 -0.63 -2.59
CA TYR A 31 -6.53 -1.03 -2.37
C TYR A 31 -5.59 0.17 -2.26
N ALA A 32 -5.83 1.24 -3.02
CA ALA A 32 -5.07 2.49 -2.89
C ALA A 32 -5.27 3.15 -1.52
N ALA A 33 -6.51 3.18 -1.01
CA ALA A 33 -6.83 3.72 0.30
C ALA A 33 -6.17 2.90 1.43
N VAL A 34 -6.30 1.57 1.40
CA VAL A 34 -5.68 0.66 2.38
C VAL A 34 -4.16 0.85 2.40
N ALA A 35 -3.51 0.87 1.24
CA ALA A 35 -2.06 1.04 1.17
C ALA A 35 -1.61 2.41 1.72
N SER A 36 -2.39 3.46 1.47
CA SER A 36 -2.12 4.80 1.99
C SER A 36 -2.25 4.85 3.51
N GLU A 37 -3.28 4.19 4.07
CA GLU A 37 -3.47 4.08 5.52
C GLU A 37 -2.30 3.33 6.18
N GLU A 38 -1.82 2.25 5.57
CA GLU A 38 -0.69 1.48 6.10
C GLU A 38 0.62 2.29 6.09
N VAL A 39 0.88 3.05 5.02
CA VAL A 39 2.02 3.98 4.99
C VAL A 39 1.86 5.08 6.04
N ASP A 40 0.66 5.62 6.24
CA ASP A 40 0.40 6.61 7.30
C ASP A 40 0.64 6.02 8.71
N LYS A 41 0.32 4.73 8.93
CA LYS A 41 0.61 4.04 10.20
C LYS A 41 2.11 3.90 10.43
N SER A 42 2.83 3.36 9.46
CA SER A 42 4.27 3.09 9.60
C SER A 42 5.10 4.36 9.73
N THR A 43 4.68 5.44 9.07
CA THR A 43 5.36 6.74 9.10
C THR A 43 4.80 7.67 10.18
N GLY A 44 3.82 7.24 10.98
CA GLY A 44 3.20 8.04 12.05
C GLY A 44 2.30 9.19 11.58
N ARG A 45 2.03 9.34 10.29
CA ARG A 45 1.10 10.35 9.74
C ARG A 45 -0.35 10.15 10.17
N HIS A 46 -0.73 8.94 10.55
CA HIS A 46 -2.08 8.67 11.07
C HIS A 46 -2.41 9.47 12.34
N VAL A 47 -1.41 9.83 13.16
CA VAL A 47 -1.55 10.68 14.36
C VAL A 47 -1.24 12.14 14.05
N ASP A 48 -0.27 12.37 13.17
CA ASP A 48 0.22 13.70 12.80
C ASP A 48 0.22 13.83 11.27
N PRO A 49 -0.90 14.23 10.64
CA PRO A 49 -1.07 14.19 9.19
C PRO A 49 -0.01 14.95 8.40
N GLU A 50 0.51 16.05 8.96
CA GLU A 50 1.53 16.89 8.33
C GLU A 50 2.94 16.31 8.45
N ARG A 51 3.10 15.18 9.17
CA ARG A 51 4.40 14.57 9.40
C ARG A 51 5.06 14.17 8.08
N HIS A 52 6.31 14.61 7.94
CA HIS A 52 7.13 14.39 6.75
C HIS A 52 6.57 15.02 5.47
N GLU A 53 5.57 15.90 5.54
CA GLU A 53 5.18 16.69 4.37
C GLU A 53 6.30 17.62 3.91
N ILE A 54 6.39 17.79 2.59
CA ILE A 54 7.29 18.74 1.94
C ILE A 54 6.40 19.75 1.23
N ASP A 55 6.45 21.02 1.66
CA ASP A 55 5.61 22.10 1.15
C ASP A 55 4.09 21.77 1.19
N GLY A 56 3.63 21.13 2.28
CA GLY A 56 2.23 20.72 2.46
C GLY A 56 1.79 19.55 1.58
N ARG A 57 2.75 18.79 1.03
CA ARG A 57 2.50 17.65 0.14
C ARG A 57 3.09 16.37 0.71
N VAL A 58 2.38 15.27 0.44
CA VAL A 58 2.87 13.91 0.68
C VAL A 58 4.17 13.69 -0.13
N PRO A 59 5.27 13.22 0.48
CA PRO A 59 6.49 12.91 -0.23
C PRO A 59 6.28 11.91 -1.37
N LEU A 60 7.03 12.09 -2.46
CA LEU A 60 7.02 11.15 -3.59
C LEU A 60 7.42 9.72 -3.17
N ALA A 61 8.28 9.58 -2.15
CA ALA A 61 8.64 8.29 -1.58
C ALA A 61 7.43 7.55 -0.99
N PHE A 62 6.51 8.27 -0.34
CA PHE A 62 5.30 7.70 0.26
C PHE A 62 4.29 7.32 -0.83
N ILE A 63 4.15 8.16 -1.85
CA ILE A 63 3.30 7.87 -3.02
C ILE A 63 3.81 6.60 -3.72
N LEU A 64 5.12 6.48 -3.92
CA LEU A 64 5.73 5.29 -4.54
C LEU A 64 5.58 4.04 -3.67
N ALA A 65 5.76 4.17 -2.35
CA ALA A 65 5.56 3.12 -1.38
C ALA A 65 4.10 2.61 -1.39
N GLY A 66 3.13 3.53 -1.29
CA GLY A 66 1.70 3.23 -1.37
C GLY A 66 1.31 2.55 -2.68
N LYS A 67 1.82 3.04 -3.81
CA LYS A 67 1.60 2.41 -5.13
C LYS A 67 2.14 0.98 -5.21
N LYS A 68 3.34 0.73 -4.68
CA LYS A 68 3.95 -0.60 -4.65
C LYS A 68 3.19 -1.54 -3.70
N LEU A 69 2.74 -1.04 -2.56
CA LEU A 69 1.98 -1.81 -1.58
C LEU A 69 0.59 -2.16 -2.11
N ALA A 70 -0.16 -1.20 -2.62
CA ALA A 70 -1.47 -1.44 -3.23
C ALA A 70 -1.41 -2.47 -4.37
N LYS A 71 -0.39 -2.37 -5.23
CA LYS A 71 -0.13 -3.37 -6.29
C LYS A 71 0.13 -4.76 -5.72
N HIS A 72 0.91 -4.85 -4.63
CA HIS A 72 1.22 -6.11 -4.00
C HIS A 72 -0.04 -6.77 -3.41
N LEU A 73 -0.85 -6.00 -2.67
CA LEU A 73 -2.09 -6.48 -2.06
C LEU A 73 -3.09 -6.98 -3.12
N TRP A 74 -3.29 -6.20 -4.18
CA TRP A 74 -4.10 -6.63 -5.33
C TRP A 74 -3.64 -7.96 -5.92
N GLN A 75 -2.32 -8.11 -6.12
CA GLN A 75 -1.75 -9.33 -6.67
C GLN A 75 -1.87 -10.53 -5.73
N GLN A 76 -1.76 -10.33 -4.41
CA GLN A 76 -1.94 -11.38 -3.43
C GLN A 76 -3.39 -11.86 -3.41
N ASP A 77 -4.36 -10.94 -3.36
CA ASP A 77 -5.78 -11.28 -3.34
C ASP A 77 -6.22 -12.01 -4.62
N ARG A 78 -5.84 -11.48 -5.80
CA ARG A 78 -6.17 -12.13 -7.09
C ARG A 78 -5.40 -13.44 -7.33
N LYS A 79 -4.24 -13.64 -6.71
CA LYS A 79 -3.55 -14.95 -6.69
C LYS A 79 -4.26 -15.93 -5.78
N GLY A 80 -4.72 -15.49 -4.59
CA GLY A 80 -5.50 -16.31 -3.67
C GLY A 80 -6.81 -16.81 -4.29
N GLN A 81 -7.48 -15.97 -5.10
CA GLN A 81 -8.68 -16.36 -5.84
C GLN A 81 -8.44 -17.37 -6.97
N ASN A 82 -7.23 -17.42 -7.54
CA ASN A 82 -6.86 -18.32 -8.65
C ASN A 82 -5.99 -19.51 -8.22
N ALA A 83 -5.62 -19.60 -6.94
CA ALA A 83 -4.83 -20.69 -6.41
C ALA A 83 -5.70 -21.96 -6.34
N ARG A 84 -5.44 -22.94 -7.21
CA ARG A 84 -5.85 -24.31 -6.93
C ARG A 84 -5.16 -24.71 -5.62
N PRO A 85 -5.89 -25.21 -4.60
CA PRO A 85 -5.24 -25.67 -3.38
C PRO A 85 -4.31 -26.83 -3.75
N THR A 86 -3.01 -26.58 -3.68
CA THR A 86 -1.99 -27.62 -3.83
C THR A 86 -2.02 -28.47 -2.57
N PRO A 87 -2.20 -29.80 -2.63
CA PRO A 87 -2.20 -30.62 -1.43
C PRO A 87 -0.79 -30.59 -0.81
N GLY A 88 -0.65 -29.98 0.37
CA GLY A 88 0.60 -29.93 1.13
C GLY A 88 1.30 -28.57 1.20
N GLU A 89 0.73 -27.50 0.64
CA GLU A 89 1.09 -26.15 1.09
C GLU A 89 0.35 -25.90 2.40
N ASP A 90 1.10 -25.89 3.50
CA ASP A 90 0.59 -25.43 4.79
C ASP A 90 -0.13 -24.09 4.60
N ASP A 91 -1.39 -24.09 5.02
CA ASP A 91 -2.34 -22.98 5.10
C ASP A 91 -1.88 -21.94 6.13
N ALA A 92 -0.58 -21.63 6.16
CA ALA A 92 -0.05 -20.54 6.95
C ALA A 92 -0.59 -19.25 6.31
N PRO A 93 -1.37 -18.43 7.04
CA PRO A 93 -1.78 -17.14 6.54
C PRO A 93 -0.49 -16.41 6.17
N GLN A 94 -0.25 -16.23 4.87
CA GLN A 94 0.90 -15.52 4.38
C GLN A 94 0.72 -14.11 4.90
N GLY A 95 1.38 -13.81 6.04
CA GLY A 95 1.14 -12.60 6.80
C GLY A 95 1.28 -11.37 5.90
N PHE A 96 0.75 -10.24 6.35
CA PHE A 96 0.85 -8.95 5.68
C PHE A 96 2.31 -8.48 5.63
N ALA A 97 3.14 -9.17 4.84
CA ALA A 97 4.56 -8.92 4.72
C ALA A 97 4.75 -7.82 3.69
N TRP A 98 5.25 -6.68 4.15
CA TRP A 98 5.50 -5.56 3.26
C TRP A 98 6.61 -5.93 2.27
N PRO A 99 6.48 -5.56 0.98
CA PRO A 99 7.57 -5.76 0.03
C PRO A 99 8.83 -5.05 0.52
N HIS A 100 9.99 -5.70 0.42
CA HIS A 100 11.27 -5.12 0.88
C HIS A 100 11.52 -3.73 0.30
N ALA A 101 11.17 -3.51 -0.97
CA ALA A 101 11.28 -2.21 -1.62
C ALA A 101 10.41 -1.11 -0.97
N VAL A 102 9.26 -1.45 -0.37
CA VAL A 102 8.42 -0.51 0.38
C VAL A 102 9.10 -0.16 1.69
N VAL A 103 9.63 -1.17 2.40
CA VAL A 103 10.37 -0.96 3.66
C VAL A 103 11.57 -0.04 3.44
N SER A 104 12.41 -0.30 2.42
CA SER A 104 13.56 0.56 2.10
C SER A 104 13.18 1.99 1.72
N LEU A 105 12.02 2.20 1.09
CA LEU A 105 11.55 3.55 0.76
C LEU A 105 11.13 4.35 1.99
N LEU A 106 10.67 3.66 3.04
CA LEU A 106 10.18 4.29 4.27
C LEU A 106 11.20 4.32 5.40
N GLU A 107 12.33 3.61 5.27
CA GLU A 107 13.43 3.61 6.24
C GLU A 107 13.90 5.02 6.66
N PRO A 108 13.98 6.03 5.77
CA PRO A 108 14.32 7.39 6.18
C PRO A 108 13.26 8.10 7.03
N TYR A 109 12.08 7.48 7.22
CA TYR A 109 10.90 8.06 7.86
C TYR A 109 10.37 7.16 8.99
N PRO A 110 11.18 6.88 10.02
CA PRO A 110 10.81 5.94 11.07
C PRO A 110 9.60 6.42 11.88
N PRO A 111 8.83 5.51 12.50
CA PRO A 111 7.82 5.89 13.49
C PRO A 111 8.46 6.61 14.68
N ARG A 112 7.67 7.36 15.46
CA ARG A 112 8.19 7.99 16.69
C ARG A 112 8.70 6.91 17.65
N PRO A 113 9.81 7.16 18.40
CA PRO A 113 10.17 6.32 19.53
C PRO A 113 8.98 6.22 20.50
N GLY A 114 8.50 5.01 20.76
CA GLY A 114 7.32 4.75 21.60
C GLY A 114 6.03 4.38 20.86
N PHE A 115 6.04 4.29 19.52
CA PHE A 115 4.95 3.72 18.73
C PHE A 115 5.49 2.58 17.86
N GLY A 116 4.99 1.36 18.09
CA GLY A 116 5.36 0.12 17.40
C GLY A 116 6.06 -0.88 18.31
N ALA A 117 5.26 -1.76 18.92
CA ALA A 117 5.68 -3.08 19.41
C ALA A 117 4.86 -4.11 18.66
#